data_AF-A0A7W0YSN6-F1
#
_entry.id   AF-A0A7W0YSN6-F1
#
_cell.length_a   1.000
_cell.length_b   1.000
_cell.length_c   1.000
_cell.angle_alpha   90.00
_cell.angle_beta   90.00
_cell.angle_gamma   90.00
#
_symmetry.space_group_name_H-M   'P 1'
#
loop_
_entity.id
_entity.type
_entity.pdbx_description
1 polymer ?
#
loop_
_entity_poly.entity_id
_entity_poly.type
_entity_poly.pdbx_seq_one_letter_code
_entity_poly.pdbx_strand_id
1 'polypeptide(L)'
;MTDLATADATVEALAGDLTRIRSPRGTTLNARSWQTEAPLRMLLNNLDAEVAEHPEKLVVYGGTGKAARNHDALKAIVKALLRLGDDETLLVQSGKPVGIFRTGEWAPRVLIANSLIVPRWATWDEFRRLEAEGLTMFGQMTAGSWIYIGTQGILQGTYQTFAAAGEKHFG
;
A
#
# COMPACT_ATOMS: atom_id res chain seq x y z
N MET A 1 -4.61 15.78 -21.00
CA MET A 1 -5.82 15.59 -20.18
C MET A 1 -6.36 14.20 -20.47
N THR A 2 -6.16 13.25 -19.56
CA THR A 2 -6.82 11.94 -19.66
C THR A 2 -8.31 12.15 -19.43
N ASP A 3 -9.14 11.70 -20.37
CA ASP A 3 -10.59 11.79 -20.27
C ASP A 3 -11.09 10.99 -19.04
N LEU A 4 -12.18 11.45 -18.41
CA LEU A 4 -12.74 10.86 -17.20
C LEU A 4 -13.16 9.40 -17.44
N ALA A 5 -13.69 9.10 -18.63
CA ALA A 5 -14.08 7.73 -19.01
C ALA A 5 -12.86 6.81 -19.17
N THR A 6 -11.74 7.34 -19.65
CA THR A 6 -10.48 6.58 -19.76
C THR A 6 -9.90 6.27 -18.39
N ALA A 7 -9.96 7.20 -17.44
CA ALA A 7 -9.44 6.98 -16.09
C ALA A 7 -10.23 5.90 -15.32
N ASP A 8 -11.55 5.83 -15.46
CA ASP A 8 -12.34 4.78 -14.80
C ASP A 8 -12.07 3.40 -15.43
N ALA A 9 -11.91 3.32 -16.75
CA ALA A 9 -11.50 2.08 -17.42
C ALA A 9 -10.10 1.62 -16.96
N THR A 10 -9.15 2.53 -16.78
CA THR A 10 -7.82 2.21 -16.23
C THR A 10 -7.91 1.70 -14.79
N VAL A 11 -8.78 2.28 -13.95
CA VAL A 11 -8.99 1.80 -12.57
C VAL A 11 -9.52 0.36 -12.58
N GLU A 12 -10.51 0.04 -13.41
CA GLU A 12 -11.01 -1.34 -13.52
C GLU A 12 -9.93 -2.30 -14.05
N ALA A 13 -9.14 -1.87 -15.03
CA ALA A 13 -8.06 -2.69 -15.58
C ALA A 13 -6.95 -2.99 -14.54
N LEU A 14 -6.65 -2.04 -13.65
CA LEU A 14 -5.57 -2.19 -12.67
C LEU A 14 -6.01 -2.82 -11.35
N ALA A 15 -7.25 -2.57 -10.91
CA ALA A 15 -7.72 -2.92 -9.58
C ALA A 15 -9.17 -3.41 -9.53
N GLY A 16 -9.82 -3.68 -10.67
CA GLY A 16 -11.20 -4.18 -10.72
C GLY A 16 -11.34 -5.64 -10.30
N ASP A 17 -10.38 -6.48 -10.68
CA ASP A 17 -10.32 -7.90 -10.30
C ASP A 17 -9.11 -8.16 -9.39
N LEU A 18 -9.37 -8.38 -8.09
CA LEU A 18 -8.33 -8.61 -7.08
C LEU A 18 -7.46 -9.84 -7.36
N THR A 19 -7.97 -10.81 -8.13
CA THR A 19 -7.23 -12.03 -8.47
C THR A 19 -6.20 -11.83 -9.58
N ARG A 20 -6.24 -10.68 -10.26
CA ARG A 20 -5.41 -10.37 -11.43
C ARG A 20 -4.55 -9.13 -11.24
N ILE A 21 -4.51 -8.56 -10.04
CA ILE A 21 -3.69 -7.37 -9.78
C ILE A 21 -2.23 -7.73 -10.02
N ARG A 22 -1.58 -6.91 -10.86
CA ARG A 22 -0.14 -6.92 -11.09
C ARG A 22 0.34 -5.49 -11.30
N SER A 23 1.57 -5.20 -10.88
CA SER A 23 2.17 -3.90 -11.15
C SER A 23 2.43 -3.72 -12.66
N PRO A 24 2.04 -2.58 -13.25
CA PRO A 24 2.46 -2.19 -14.60
C PRO A 24 3.98 -2.25 -14.78
N ARG A 25 4.42 -2.61 -15.99
CA ARG A 25 5.83 -2.77 -16.39
C ARG A 25 6.17 -1.87 -17.57
N GLY A 26 7.46 -1.69 -17.85
CA GLY A 26 7.94 -0.83 -18.93
C GLY A 26 7.92 0.68 -18.59
N THR A 27 8.15 1.51 -19.59
CA THR A 27 8.37 2.96 -19.45
C THR A 27 7.12 3.82 -19.66
N THR A 28 6.01 3.23 -20.13
CA THR A 28 4.74 3.93 -20.31
C THR A 28 4.10 4.23 -18.96
N LEU A 29 3.72 5.49 -18.73
CA LEU A 29 3.05 5.93 -17.51
C LEU A 29 1.54 5.74 -17.60
N ASN A 30 0.92 5.36 -16.49
CA ASN A 30 -0.53 5.43 -16.28
C ASN A 30 -0.91 6.71 -15.53
N ALA A 31 -0.09 7.09 -14.54
CA ALA A 31 -0.19 8.34 -13.80
C ALA A 31 0.49 9.51 -14.53
N ARG A 32 0.41 10.72 -13.95
CA ARG A 32 0.90 11.96 -14.59
C ARG A 32 2.41 12.11 -14.57
N SER A 33 3.10 11.45 -13.64
CA SER A 33 4.55 11.54 -13.47
C SER A 33 5.11 10.27 -12.84
N TRP A 34 6.43 10.06 -12.93
CA TRP A 34 7.07 8.92 -12.25
C TRP A 34 6.89 8.96 -10.73
N GLN A 35 6.78 10.15 -10.12
CA GLN A 35 6.56 10.28 -8.67
C GLN A 35 5.17 9.82 -8.23
N THR A 36 4.18 9.80 -9.13
CA THR A 36 2.82 9.32 -8.87
C THR A 36 2.60 7.90 -9.40
N GLU A 37 3.31 7.52 -10.47
CA GLU A 37 3.35 6.16 -11.01
C GLU A 37 4.06 5.19 -10.05
N ALA A 38 5.14 5.61 -9.39
CA ALA A 38 5.87 4.77 -8.46
C ALA A 38 4.99 4.24 -7.31
N PRO A 39 4.31 5.08 -6.50
CA PRO A 39 3.42 4.56 -5.47
C PRO A 39 2.25 3.74 -6.03
N LEU A 40 1.76 4.04 -7.24
CA LEU A 40 0.74 3.22 -7.91
C LEU A 40 1.26 1.80 -8.19
N ARG A 41 2.43 1.69 -8.82
CA ARG A 41 3.06 0.40 -9.12
C ARG A 41 3.39 -0.37 -7.86
N MET A 42 3.90 0.30 -6.84
CA MET A 42 4.25 -0.35 -5.58
C MET A 42 3.02 -0.83 -4.80
N LEU A 43 1.92 -0.07 -4.80
CA LEU A 43 0.63 -0.51 -4.24
C LEU A 43 0.14 -1.79 -4.93
N LEU A 44 0.19 -1.83 -6.26
CA LEU A 44 -0.23 -3.00 -7.03
C LEU A 44 0.76 -4.17 -6.88
N ASN A 45 2.06 -3.90 -6.71
CA ASN A 45 3.06 -4.93 -6.42
C ASN A 45 2.80 -5.62 -5.08
N ASN A 46 2.39 -4.86 -4.06
CA ASN A 46 1.99 -5.40 -2.76
C ASN A 46 0.78 -6.35 -2.86
N LEU A 47 0.02 -6.32 -3.95
CA LEU A 47 -1.16 -7.15 -4.18
C LEU A 47 -0.98 -8.15 -5.33
N ASP A 48 0.23 -8.26 -5.89
CA ASP A 48 0.55 -9.26 -6.90
C ASP A 48 0.46 -10.66 -6.26
N ALA A 49 -0.17 -11.62 -6.96
CA ALA A 49 -0.35 -12.98 -6.46
C ALA A 49 0.96 -13.75 -6.25
N GLU A 50 2.05 -13.30 -6.87
CA GLU A 50 3.40 -13.85 -6.64
C GLU A 50 4.10 -13.22 -5.41
N VAL A 51 3.50 -12.18 -4.82
CA VAL A 51 4.10 -11.38 -3.73
C VAL A 51 3.29 -11.50 -2.44
N ALA A 52 1.98 -11.26 -2.51
CA ALA A 52 1.08 -11.21 -1.36
C ALA A 52 0.64 -12.61 -0.89
N GLU A 53 0.40 -12.77 0.41
CA GLU A 53 -0.13 -14.03 0.96
C GLU A 53 -1.60 -14.28 0.55
N HIS A 54 -2.46 -13.27 0.62
CA HIS A 54 -3.90 -13.37 0.30
C HIS A 54 -4.42 -12.08 -0.39
N PRO A 55 -4.01 -11.81 -1.64
CA PRO A 55 -4.33 -10.57 -2.35
C PRO A 55 -5.83 -10.36 -2.57
N GLU A 56 -6.62 -11.43 -2.69
CA GLU A 56 -8.08 -11.38 -2.83
C GLU A 56 -8.79 -10.81 -1.59
N LYS A 57 -8.09 -10.79 -0.45
CA LYS A 57 -8.53 -10.13 0.80
C LYS A 57 -7.75 -8.85 1.09
N LEU A 58 -6.96 -8.38 0.13
CA LEU A 58 -6.02 -7.26 0.21
C LEU A 58 -4.87 -7.47 1.21
N VAL A 59 -4.70 -8.69 1.72
CA VAL A 59 -3.71 -9.05 2.74
C VAL A 59 -2.38 -9.37 2.07
N VAL A 60 -1.35 -8.66 2.49
CA VAL A 60 0.01 -8.76 1.95
C VAL A 60 0.83 -9.77 2.77
N TYR A 61 0.94 -9.58 4.09
CA TYR A 61 1.66 -10.49 4.99
C TYR A 61 1.33 -10.21 6.47
N GLY A 62 1.82 -11.07 7.36
CA GLY A 62 1.87 -10.81 8.79
C GLY A 62 0.48 -10.86 9.45
N GLY A 63 -0.32 -11.85 9.09
CA GLY A 63 -1.69 -12.00 9.56
C GLY A 63 -2.66 -11.20 8.71
N THR A 64 -3.21 -10.10 9.23
CA THR A 64 -4.19 -9.26 8.52
C THR A 64 -3.58 -7.97 7.94
N GLY A 65 -2.26 -7.93 7.73
CA GLY A 65 -1.57 -6.76 7.19
C GLY A 65 -2.00 -6.47 5.75
N LYS A 66 -2.72 -5.37 5.51
CA LYS A 66 -3.34 -5.05 4.21
C LYS A 66 -2.71 -3.86 3.51
N ALA A 67 -2.84 -3.83 2.18
CA ALA A 67 -2.40 -2.71 1.34
C ALA A 67 -3.42 -1.56 1.26
N ALA A 68 -4.72 -1.88 1.33
CA ALA A 68 -5.83 -0.94 1.34
C ALA A 68 -6.97 -1.48 2.21
N ARG A 69 -7.82 -0.59 2.74
CA ARG A 69 -8.82 -0.94 3.75
C ARG A 69 -9.85 -1.94 3.24
N ASN A 70 -10.36 -1.68 2.05
CA ASN A 70 -11.32 -2.47 1.31
C ASN A 70 -11.17 -2.19 -0.19
N HIS A 71 -11.90 -2.92 -1.02
CA HIS A 71 -11.76 -2.85 -2.48
C HIS A 71 -12.11 -1.46 -3.04
N ASP A 72 -13.16 -0.83 -2.52
CA ASP A 72 -13.53 0.53 -2.91
C ASP A 72 -12.43 1.55 -2.58
N ALA A 73 -11.80 1.42 -1.40
CA ALA A 73 -10.67 2.25 -1.02
C ALA A 73 -9.47 2.02 -1.93
N LEU A 74 -9.16 0.77 -2.32
CA LEU A 74 -8.12 0.47 -3.29
C LEU A 74 -8.39 1.18 -4.63
N LYS A 75 -9.59 1.03 -5.19
CA LYS A 75 -9.98 1.67 -6.45
C LYS A 75 -9.91 3.19 -6.36
N ALA A 76 -10.32 3.76 -5.23
CA ALA A 76 -10.22 5.20 -4.98
C ALA A 76 -8.76 5.68 -4.88
N ILE A 77 -7.85 4.90 -4.27
CA ILE A 77 -6.42 5.23 -4.21
C ILE A 77 -5.82 5.20 -5.60
N VAL A 78 -6.07 4.15 -6.39
CA VAL A 78 -5.62 4.04 -7.78
C VAL A 78 -6.12 5.24 -8.59
N LYS A 79 -7.42 5.56 -8.51
CA LYS A 79 -8.01 6.72 -9.19
C LYS A 79 -7.36 8.05 -8.79
N ALA A 80 -7.05 8.22 -7.50
CA ALA A 80 -6.36 9.40 -7.00
C ALA A 80 -4.95 9.51 -7.57
N LEU A 81 -4.15 8.44 -7.50
CA LEU A 81 -2.77 8.42 -8.01
C LEU A 81 -2.69 8.67 -9.52
N LEU A 82 -3.64 8.16 -10.31
CA LEU A 82 -3.72 8.42 -11.75
C LEU A 82 -3.92 9.91 -12.10
N ARG A 83 -4.50 10.69 -11.18
CA ARG A 83 -4.90 12.08 -11.42
C ARG A 83 -4.10 13.11 -10.62
N LEU A 84 -3.35 12.67 -9.61
CA LEU A 84 -2.63 13.52 -8.68
C LEU A 84 -1.63 14.44 -9.40
N GLY A 85 -1.69 15.73 -9.10
CA GLY A 85 -0.73 16.74 -9.54
C GLY A 85 0.67 16.53 -8.96
N ASP A 86 1.65 17.19 -9.58
CA ASP A 86 3.03 17.24 -9.11
C ASP A 86 3.20 18.12 -7.86
N ASP A 87 2.31 19.07 -7.62
CA ASP A 87 2.25 19.89 -6.42
C ASP A 87 1.20 19.43 -5.39
N GLU A 88 0.57 18.27 -5.60
CA GLU A 88 -0.46 17.72 -4.72
C GLU A 88 0.07 16.56 -3.85
N THR A 89 -0.57 16.37 -2.70
CA THR A 89 -0.30 15.27 -1.76
C THR A 89 -1.60 14.55 -1.42
N LEU A 90 -1.63 13.23 -1.65
CA LEU A 90 -2.70 12.34 -1.21
C LEU A 90 -2.52 11.94 0.25
N LEU A 91 -3.58 12.05 1.06
CA LEU A 91 -3.62 11.53 2.42
C LEU A 91 -4.33 10.18 2.46
N VAL A 92 -3.65 9.16 2.97
CA VAL A 92 -4.21 7.82 3.21
C VAL A 92 -4.26 7.56 4.71
N GLN A 93 -5.47 7.47 5.24
CA GLN A 93 -5.72 7.13 6.64
C GLN A 93 -6.17 5.68 6.72
N SER A 94 -5.40 4.83 7.41
CA SER A 94 -5.67 3.39 7.57
C SER A 94 -6.19 2.74 6.29
N GLY A 95 -5.41 2.84 5.22
CA GLY A 95 -5.72 2.27 3.90
C GLY A 95 -6.90 2.88 3.15
N LYS A 96 -7.41 4.06 3.54
CA LYS A 96 -8.47 4.80 2.83
C LYS A 96 -7.96 6.17 2.36
N PRO A 97 -8.19 6.56 1.10
CA PRO A 97 -7.86 7.90 0.62
C PRO A 97 -8.88 8.89 1.20
N VAL A 98 -8.42 9.87 1.99
CA VAL A 98 -9.30 10.79 2.72
C VAL A 98 -9.25 12.23 2.24
N GLY A 99 -8.24 12.60 1.46
CA GLY A 99 -8.14 13.95 0.91
C GLY A 99 -6.90 14.13 0.06
N ILE A 100 -6.95 15.14 -0.80
CA ILE A 100 -5.82 15.63 -1.59
C ILE A 100 -5.67 17.11 -1.27
N PHE A 101 -4.45 17.54 -0.97
CA PHE A 101 -4.14 18.92 -0.67
C PHE A 101 -3.01 19.42 -1.55
N ARG A 102 -3.08 20.68 -1.94
CA ARG A 102 -1.97 21.36 -2.60
C ARG A 102 -0.84 21.59 -1.59
N THR A 103 0.37 21.31 -2.04
CA THR A 103 1.61 21.36 -1.27
C THR A 103 2.68 22.03 -2.13
N GLY A 104 3.70 21.29 -2.58
CA GLY A 104 4.72 21.75 -3.53
C GLY A 104 5.45 20.57 -4.15
N GLU A 105 6.17 20.79 -5.25
CA GLU A 105 6.79 19.73 -6.05
C GLU A 105 7.78 18.84 -5.27
N TRP A 106 8.42 19.38 -4.23
CA TRP A 106 9.38 18.65 -3.38
C TRP A 106 8.75 17.92 -2.20
N ALA A 107 7.44 18.10 -1.97
CA ALA A 107 6.72 17.38 -0.93
C ALA A 107 6.50 15.90 -1.31
N PRO A 108 6.24 15.00 -0.35
CA PRO A 108 5.82 13.64 -0.65
C PRO A 108 4.48 13.63 -1.41
N ARG A 109 4.36 12.80 -2.47
CA ARG A 109 3.08 12.66 -3.19
C ARG A 109 2.00 11.94 -2.36
N VAL A 110 2.41 11.12 -1.39
CA VAL A 110 1.48 10.37 -0.53
C VAL A 110 1.98 10.43 0.92
N LEU A 111 1.08 10.77 1.83
CA LEU A 111 1.30 10.64 3.28
C LEU A 111 0.34 9.58 3.83
N ILE A 112 0.89 8.63 4.58
CA ILE A 112 0.16 7.45 5.05
C ILE A 112 0.25 7.37 6.57
N ALA A 113 -0.91 7.26 7.22
CA ALA A 113 -1.02 6.99 8.66
C ALA A 113 -1.97 5.81 8.88
N ASN A 114 -1.42 4.64 9.18
CA ASN A 114 -2.18 3.41 9.36
C ASN A 114 -2.23 2.98 10.83
N SER A 115 -3.38 2.44 11.25
CA SER A 115 -3.55 1.72 12.52
C SER A 115 -3.27 2.55 13.79
N LEU A 116 -3.21 3.88 13.68
CA LEU A 116 -2.96 4.75 14.83
C LEU A 116 -4.21 4.80 15.73
N ILE A 117 -4.03 4.44 16.99
CA ILE A 117 -5.04 4.49 18.04
C ILE A 117 -4.41 5.16 19.27
N VAL A 118 -5.16 6.02 19.95
CA VAL A 118 -4.68 6.69 21.16
C VAL A 118 -4.29 5.62 22.20
N PRO A 119 -3.13 5.72 22.90
CA PRO A 119 -2.54 4.58 23.62
C PRO A 119 -3.46 3.86 24.61
N ARG A 120 -4.36 4.58 25.29
CA ARG A 120 -5.34 3.99 26.22
C ARG A 120 -6.25 2.95 25.55
N TRP A 121 -6.48 3.08 24.26
CA TRP A 121 -7.36 2.23 23.44
C TRP A 121 -6.60 1.36 22.44
N ALA A 122 -5.26 1.39 22.45
CA ALA A 122 -4.43 0.63 21.52
C ALA A 122 -4.36 -0.87 21.90
N THR A 123 -5.53 -1.52 21.96
CA THR A 123 -5.71 -2.95 22.23
C THR A 123 -6.23 -3.65 20.98
N TRP A 124 -6.01 -4.97 20.91
CA TRP A 124 -6.53 -5.78 19.81
C TRP A 124 -8.05 -5.82 19.75
N ASP A 125 -8.73 -5.81 20.90
CA ASP A 125 -10.20 -5.83 20.94
C ASP A 125 -10.79 -4.56 20.32
N GLU A 126 -10.26 -3.39 20.70
CA GLU A 126 -10.71 -2.13 20.13
C GLU A 126 -10.33 -2.00 18.65
N PHE A 127 -9.11 -2.42 18.29
CA PHE A 127 -8.70 -2.47 16.89
C PHE A 127 -9.66 -3.33 16.06
N ARG A 128 -10.03 -4.52 16.53
CA ARG A 128 -10.95 -5.44 15.83
C ARG A 128 -12.35 -4.88 15.75
N ARG A 129 -12.84 -4.19 16.79
CA ARG A 129 -14.12 -3.47 16.76
C ARG A 129 -14.12 -2.41 15.66
N LEU A 130 -13.10 -1.55 15.62
CA LEU A 130 -12.95 -0.51 14.59
C LEU A 130 -12.77 -1.11 13.19
N GLU A 131 -12.07 -2.24 13.06
CA GLU A 131 -11.88 -2.93 11.79
C GLU A 131 -13.20 -3.51 11.27
N ALA A 132 -14.00 -4.13 12.14
CA ALA A 132 -15.33 -4.64 11.81
C ALA A 132 -16.30 -3.53 11.39
N GLU A 133 -16.15 -2.32 11.95
CA GLU A 133 -16.89 -1.12 11.56
C GLU A 133 -16.32 -0.44 10.29
N GLY A 134 -15.23 -0.95 9.71
CA GLY A 134 -14.60 -0.38 8.52
C GLY A 134 -13.87 0.96 8.77
N LEU A 135 -13.51 1.25 10.02
CA LEU A 135 -12.90 2.51 10.46
C LEU A 135 -11.37 2.48 10.49
N THR A 136 -10.77 1.29 10.57
CA THR A 136 -9.32 1.10 10.55
C THR A 136 -8.89 -0.06 9.64
N MET A 137 -7.58 -0.23 9.51
CA MET A 137 -6.91 -1.27 8.75
C MET A 137 -5.59 -1.58 9.45
N PHE A 138 -5.17 -2.86 9.46
CA PHE A 138 -3.86 -3.23 9.98
C PHE A 138 -2.82 -3.04 8.88
N GLY A 139 -1.92 -2.07 9.05
CA GLY A 139 -0.94 -1.71 8.02
C GLY A 139 0.33 -2.55 8.03
N GLN A 140 0.59 -3.35 9.08
CA GLN A 140 1.92 -3.91 9.33
C GLN A 140 2.99 -2.80 9.16
N MET A 141 4.17 -3.12 8.65
CA MET A 141 5.23 -2.18 8.29
C MET A 141 5.14 -1.83 6.81
N THR A 142 5.37 -2.81 5.92
CA THR A 142 5.49 -2.59 4.46
C THR A 142 4.23 -2.92 3.67
N ALA A 143 3.21 -3.52 4.33
CA ALA A 143 1.94 -3.85 3.69
C ALA A 143 1.14 -2.58 3.35
N GLY A 144 0.85 -1.76 4.36
CA GLY A 144 0.07 -0.54 4.21
C GLY A 144 0.86 0.67 3.73
N SER A 145 2.19 0.55 3.58
CA SER A 145 3.08 1.60 3.06
C SER A 145 3.63 1.30 1.67
N TRP A 146 3.22 0.17 1.08
CA TRP A 146 3.46 -0.18 -0.32
C TRP A 146 4.94 -0.29 -0.67
N ILE A 147 5.66 -1.14 0.07
CA ILE A 147 7.08 -1.41 -0.22
C ILE A 147 7.46 -2.85 0.12
N TYR A 148 6.48 -3.76 0.09
CA TYR A 148 6.73 -5.17 0.32
C TYR A 148 7.25 -5.83 -0.96
N ILE A 149 8.31 -6.62 -0.82
CA ILE A 149 9.05 -7.25 -1.92
C ILE A 149 9.11 -8.77 -1.73
N GLY A 150 8.08 -9.34 -1.10
CA GLY A 150 8.05 -10.75 -0.74
C GLY A 150 9.04 -11.11 0.36
N THR A 151 9.36 -12.39 0.45
CA THR A 151 10.23 -12.96 1.48
C THR A 151 11.65 -12.41 1.46
N GLN A 152 12.11 -11.87 0.32
CA GLN A 152 13.42 -11.23 0.21
C GLN A 152 13.59 -10.09 1.22
N GLY A 153 12.52 -9.37 1.56
CA GLY A 153 12.58 -8.21 2.45
C GLY A 153 13.12 -8.54 3.85
N ILE A 154 12.88 -9.75 4.37
CA ILE A 154 13.39 -10.17 5.69
C ILE A 154 14.63 -11.06 5.59
N LEU A 155 14.89 -11.64 4.41
CA LEU A 155 15.92 -12.67 4.19
C LEU A 155 17.31 -12.22 4.65
N GLN A 156 17.74 -11.00 4.28
CA GLN A 156 19.04 -10.48 4.67
C GLN A 156 19.16 -10.31 6.19
N GLY A 157 18.13 -9.75 6.84
CA GLY A 157 18.13 -9.54 8.29
C GLY A 157 18.20 -10.86 9.07
N THR A 158 17.44 -11.87 8.63
CA THR A 158 17.49 -13.22 9.22
C THR A 158 18.85 -13.87 9.03
N TYR A 159 19.43 -13.81 7.82
CA TYR A 159 20.78 -14.31 7.56
C TYR A 159 21.81 -13.65 8.47
N GLN A 160 21.80 -12.32 8.58
CA GLN A 160 22.73 -11.57 9.42
C GLN A 160 22.56 -11.89 10.91
N THR A 161 21.33 -12.16 11.37
CA THR A 161 21.09 -12.57 12.76
C THR A 161 21.73 -13.93 13.05
N PHE A 162 21.58 -14.90 12.14
CA PHE A 162 22.22 -16.21 12.30
C PHE A 162 23.74 -16.13 12.16
N ALA A 163 24.26 -15.31 11.25
CA ALA A 163 25.70 -15.08 11.12
C ALA A 163 26.28 -14.50 12.43
N ALA A 164 25.66 -13.46 12.98
CA ALA A 164 26.09 -12.85 14.24
C ALA A 164 25.98 -13.82 15.44
N ALA A 165 24.93 -14.66 15.48
CA ALA A 165 24.82 -15.71 16.49
C ALA A 165 25.91 -16.80 16.32
N GLY A 166 26.23 -17.14 15.07
CA GLY A 166 27.34 -18.01 14.68
C GLY A 166 28.66 -17.51 15.25
N GLU A 167 29.05 -16.29 14.89
CA GLU A 167 30.28 -15.65 15.35
C GLU A 167 30.36 -15.57 16.88
N LYS A 168 29.25 -15.24 17.55
CA LYS A 168 29.22 -15.06 19.00
C LYS A 168 29.30 -16.37 19.78
N HIS A 169 28.69 -17.44 19.29
CA HIS A 169 28.47 -18.67 20.05
C HIS A 169 29.25 -19.89 19.53
N PHE A 170 29.75 -19.84 18.29
CA PHE A 170 30.33 -21.01 17.61
C PHE A 170 31.69 -20.75 16.94
N GLY A 171 32.17 -19.50 16.90
CA GLY A 171 33.47 -19.11 16.30
C GLY A 171 33.44 -19.09 14.78
#